data_AF-A0A7S1WQP9-F1
#
_entry.id   AF-A0A7S1WQP9-F1
#
_cell.length_a   1.000
_cell.length_b   1.000
_cell.length_c   1.000
_cell.angle_alpha   90.00
_cell.angle_beta   90.00
_cell.angle_gamma   90.00
#
_symmetry.space_group_name_H-M   'P 1'
#
loop_
_entity.id
_entity.type
_entity.pdbx_description
1 polymer ?
#
loop_
_entity_poly.entity_id
_entity_poly.type
_entity_poly.pdbx_seq_one_letter_code
_entity_poly.pdbx_strand_id
1 'polypeptide(L)'
;WVEHEREGLARKPLQDGSALRPASPLLRGATAEAWRAQLLTQGVKVLVDGELASVAVDLELGCLEVGEREALYPLAELRTCDELVHADDASPSSALGLVVDFADLDSLVVQFDWPDQREGFKAA
;
A
#
# COMPACT_ATOMS: atom_id res chain seq x y z
N TRP A 1 48.72 10.48 -38.54
CA TRP A 1 48.01 9.25 -38.13
C TRP A 1 47.31 9.58 -36.84
N VAL A 2 45.98 9.68 -36.94
CA VAL A 2 45.05 10.13 -35.90
C VAL A 2 44.62 8.89 -35.13
N GLU A 3 44.80 8.86 -33.80
CA GLU A 3 44.20 7.82 -32.96
C GLU A 3 42.82 8.30 -32.51
N HIS A 4 41.82 7.58 -33.00
CA HIS A 4 40.40 7.71 -32.72
C HIS A 4 39.99 6.47 -31.91
N GLU A 5 39.07 6.67 -30.95
CA GLU A 5 38.10 5.65 -30.48
C GLU A 5 38.67 4.52 -29.58
N ARG A 6 38.01 4.01 -28.54
CA ARG A 6 36.65 4.13 -28.03
C ARG A 6 36.60 3.52 -26.62
N GLU A 7 35.81 4.14 -25.76
CA GLU A 7 34.81 3.54 -24.88
C GLU A 7 35.07 2.16 -24.24
N GLY A 8 35.19 2.19 -22.91
CA GLY A 8 34.92 1.04 -22.04
C GLY A 8 34.21 1.51 -20.78
N LEU A 9 33.04 2.14 -20.94
CA LEU A 9 32.17 2.56 -19.84
C LEU A 9 31.80 1.33 -19.02
N ALA A 10 32.37 1.23 -17.83
CA ALA A 10 32.06 0.18 -16.86
C ALA A 10 30.54 0.20 -16.60
N ARG A 11 29.84 -0.79 -17.18
CA ARG A 11 28.44 -1.04 -16.89
C ARG A 11 28.33 -1.44 -15.43
N LYS A 12 27.93 -0.49 -14.58
CA LYS A 12 27.40 -0.78 -13.24
C LYS A 12 26.31 -1.84 -13.40
N PRO A 13 26.33 -2.95 -12.62
CA PRO A 13 25.14 -3.77 -12.52
C PRO A 13 24.04 -2.88 -11.94
N LEU A 14 22.97 -2.69 -12.71
CA LEU A 14 21.70 -2.15 -12.24
C LEU A 14 21.21 -3.17 -11.21
N GLN A 15 21.55 -2.94 -9.94
CA GLN A 15 21.05 -3.76 -8.86
C GLN A 15 19.54 -3.60 -8.86
N ASP A 16 18.91 -4.71 -9.23
CA ASP A 16 17.68 -5.27 -8.72
C ASP A 16 16.63 -4.25 -8.32
N GLY A 17 15.47 -4.33 -8.99
CA GLY A 17 14.21 -3.81 -8.50
C GLY A 17 13.97 -4.35 -7.11
N SER A 18 14.54 -3.65 -6.13
CA SER A 18 14.32 -3.84 -4.73
C SER A 18 12.84 -3.53 -4.59
N ALA A 19 12.05 -4.60 -4.62
CA ALA A 19 10.66 -4.58 -4.25
C ALA A 19 10.60 -3.69 -3.02
N LEU A 20 9.97 -2.53 -3.16
CA LEU A 20 9.54 -1.72 -2.04
C LEU A 20 8.49 -2.59 -1.34
N ARG A 21 8.95 -3.65 -0.66
CA ARG A 21 8.13 -4.42 0.26
C ARG A 21 7.80 -3.41 1.34
N PRO A 22 6.53 -3.09 1.58
CA PRO A 22 6.15 -2.29 2.73
C PRO A 22 6.67 -2.99 3.98
N ALA A 23 7.83 -2.56 4.46
CA ALA A 23 8.28 -2.92 5.78
C ALA A 23 7.43 -2.11 6.76
N SER A 24 6.19 -2.54 6.95
CA SER A 24 5.44 -2.32 8.20
C SER A 24 5.61 -3.59 9.05
N PRO A 25 6.79 -3.87 9.63
CA PRO A 25 7.01 -5.07 10.44
C PRO A 25 6.21 -5.07 11.76
N LEU A 26 5.51 -3.98 12.07
CA LEU A 26 5.05 -3.67 13.42
C LEU A 26 3.71 -4.31 13.83
N LEU A 27 2.96 -4.92 12.90
CA LEU A 27 1.59 -5.41 13.19
C LEU A 27 1.33 -6.87 12.84
N ARG A 28 2.37 -7.64 12.55
CA ARG A 28 2.19 -9.08 12.29
C ARG A 28 1.70 -9.78 13.56
N GLY A 29 0.55 -10.43 13.52
CA GLY A 29 -0.09 -11.03 14.69
C GLY A 29 -0.65 -10.03 15.71
N ALA A 30 -0.77 -8.74 15.36
CA ALA A 30 -1.46 -7.77 16.19
C ALA A 30 -2.99 -8.00 16.15
N THR A 31 -3.68 -7.67 17.24
CA THR A 31 -5.14 -7.72 17.27
C THR A 31 -5.72 -6.60 16.41
N ALA A 32 -6.98 -6.76 15.95
CA ALA A 32 -7.69 -5.72 15.21
C ALA A 32 -7.72 -4.38 15.98
N GLU A 33 -7.84 -4.40 17.31
CA GLU A 33 -7.79 -3.19 18.13
C GLU A 33 -6.42 -2.50 18.12
N ALA A 34 -5.32 -3.26 18.20
CA ALA A 34 -3.98 -2.70 18.11
C ALA A 34 -3.72 -2.11 16.71
N TRP A 35 -4.26 -2.76 15.68
CA TRP A 35 -4.19 -2.28 14.30
C TRP A 35 -4.94 -0.95 14.14
N ARG A 36 -6.18 -0.90 14.63
CA ARG A 36 -7.02 0.31 14.63
C ARG A 36 -6.36 1.45 15.42
N ALA A 37 -5.79 1.15 16.59
CA ALA A 37 -5.05 2.15 17.37
C ALA A 37 -3.85 2.71 16.59
N GLN A 38 -3.13 1.88 15.84
CA GLN A 38 -2.02 2.35 15.01
C GLN A 38 -2.51 3.20 13.82
N LEU A 39 -3.56 2.76 13.12
CA LEU A 39 -4.17 3.51 12.02
C LEU A 39 -4.59 4.92 12.46
N LEU A 40 -5.16 5.04 13.66
CA LEU A 40 -5.64 6.29 14.24
C LEU A 40 -4.54 7.20 14.81
N THR A 41 -3.38 6.66 15.17
CA THR A 41 -2.33 7.43 15.87
C THR A 41 -1.14 7.79 15.01
N GLN A 42 -0.73 6.90 14.10
CA GLN A 42 0.51 7.04 13.32
C GLN A 42 0.31 6.77 11.83
N GLY A 43 -0.84 6.22 11.46
CA GLY A 43 -1.05 5.63 10.14
C GLY A 43 -0.27 4.33 9.95
N VAL A 44 -0.54 3.67 8.83
CA VAL A 44 0.10 2.42 8.42
C VAL A 44 0.68 2.59 7.01
N LYS A 45 1.85 1.98 6.76
CA LYS A 45 2.41 1.93 5.40
C LYS A 45 1.90 0.68 4.68
N VAL A 46 1.23 0.89 3.55
CA VAL A 46 0.58 -0.11 2.69
C VAL A 46 0.83 0.28 1.24
N LEU A 47 0.59 -0.62 0.28
CA LEU A 47 0.59 -0.21 -1.13
C LEU A 47 -0.81 0.29 -1.50
N VAL A 48 -0.91 1.44 -2.15
CA VAL A 48 -2.14 1.96 -2.72
C VAL A 48 -1.93 2.07 -4.23
N ASP A 49 -2.71 1.32 -5.00
CA ASP A 49 -2.56 1.14 -6.45
C ASP A 49 -1.13 0.78 -6.88
N GLY A 50 -0.44 -0.02 -6.07
CA GLY A 50 0.93 -0.47 -6.32
C GLY A 50 2.03 0.48 -5.86
N GLU A 51 1.69 1.63 -5.27
CA GLU A 51 2.64 2.61 -4.75
C GLU A 51 2.63 2.62 -3.21
N LEU A 52 3.80 2.74 -2.58
CA LEU A 52 3.90 2.72 -1.12
C LEU A 52 3.32 4.01 -0.53
N ALA A 53 2.20 3.91 0.17
CA ALA A 53 1.53 5.05 0.79
C ALA A 53 1.40 4.89 2.30
N SER A 54 1.39 6.01 3.04
CA SER A 54 0.83 6.02 4.40
C SER A 54 -0.68 6.22 4.32
N VAL A 55 -1.41 5.34 4.98
CA VAL A 55 -2.86 5.44 5.16
C VAL A 55 -3.14 5.68 6.63
N ALA A 56 -3.89 6.72 6.94
CA ALA A 56 -4.32 7.07 8.29
C ALA A 56 -5.81 7.41 8.29
N VAL A 57 -6.47 7.26 9.44
CA VAL A 57 -7.85 7.71 9.60
C VAL A 57 -7.85 8.96 10.47
N ASP A 58 -8.35 10.05 9.89
CA ASP A 58 -8.64 11.28 10.62
C ASP A 58 -10.12 11.24 11.06
N LEU A 59 -10.34 11.05 12.37
CA LEU A 59 -11.68 11.02 12.94
C LEU A 59 -12.30 12.41 13.12
N GLU A 60 -11.48 13.47 13.18
CA GLU A 60 -11.99 14.84 13.30
C GLU A 60 -12.59 15.30 11.97
N LEU A 61 -11.92 14.96 10.87
CA LEU A 61 -12.38 15.23 9.50
C LEU A 61 -13.27 14.12 8.94
N GLY A 62 -13.28 12.95 9.57
CA GLY A 62 -14.07 11.79 9.13
C GLY A 62 -13.59 11.26 7.77
N CYS A 63 -12.28 11.25 7.52
CA CYS A 63 -11.70 10.85 6.25
C CYS A 63 -10.53 9.87 6.42
N LEU A 64 -10.27 9.12 5.34
CA LEU A 64 -9.07 8.35 5.13
C LEU A 64 -8.03 9.23 4.44
N GLU A 65 -6.92 9.49 5.12
CA GLU A 65 -5.79 10.23 4.57
C GLU A 65 -4.81 9.28 3.90
N VAL A 66 -4.48 9.56 2.64
CA VAL A 66 -3.46 8.85 1.86
C VAL A 66 -2.28 9.81 1.63
N GLY A 67 -1.32 9.78 2.55
CA GLY A 67 -0.31 10.84 2.72
C GLY A 67 0.66 11.02 1.54
N GLU A 68 0.93 10.00 0.72
CA GLU A 68 1.79 10.17 -0.47
C GLU A 68 1.05 10.79 -1.67
N ARG A 69 -0.28 10.90 -1.59
CA ARG A 69 -1.12 11.49 -2.63
C ARG A 69 -1.76 12.81 -2.21
N GLU A 70 -1.45 13.29 -0.99
CA GLU A 70 -2.11 14.45 -0.35
C GLU A 70 -3.64 14.43 -0.52
N ALA A 71 -4.22 13.23 -0.50
CA ALA A 71 -5.61 12.97 -0.85
C ALA A 71 -6.40 12.53 0.39
N LEU A 72 -7.60 13.09 0.55
CA LEU A 72 -8.53 12.78 1.62
C LEU A 72 -9.78 12.13 1.03
N TYR A 73 -10.10 10.93 1.51
CA TYR A 73 -11.28 10.17 1.07
C TYR A 73 -12.31 10.14 2.21
N PRO A 74 -13.47 10.81 2.08
CA PRO A 74 -14.46 10.88 3.16
C PRO A 74 -15.02 9.50 3.51
N LEU A 75 -14.94 9.10 4.78
CA LEU A 75 -15.46 7.81 5.25
C LEU A 75 -16.99 7.74 5.13
N ALA A 76 -17.67 8.89 5.23
CA ALA A 76 -19.12 8.98 5.03
C ALA A 76 -19.57 8.58 3.61
N GLU A 77 -18.64 8.58 2.64
CA GLU A 77 -18.89 8.20 1.26
C GLU A 77 -18.43 6.79 0.93
N LEU A 78 -17.84 6.06 1.88
CA LEU A 78 -17.43 4.68 1.70
C LEU A 78 -18.65 3.81 1.32
N ARG A 79 -18.57 3.18 0.16
CA ARG A 79 -19.61 2.32 -0.40
C ARG A 79 -19.34 0.86 -0.07
N THR A 80 -18.17 0.38 -0.44
CA THR A 80 -17.80 -1.02 -0.36
C THR A 80 -16.33 -1.19 -0.02
N CYS A 81 -16.01 -2.37 0.50
CA CYS A 81 -14.70 -2.74 1.00
C CYS A 81 -14.49 -4.23 0.72
N ASP A 82 -14.07 -4.54 -0.51
CA ASP A 82 -14.10 -5.88 -1.09
C ASP A 82 -12.71 -6.47 -1.27
N GLU A 83 -12.59 -7.79 -1.08
CA GLU A 83 -11.31 -8.48 -1.25
C GLU A 83 -10.98 -8.64 -2.72
N LEU A 84 -9.76 -8.26 -3.11
CA LEU A 84 -9.30 -8.42 -4.47
C LEU A 84 -8.83 -9.86 -4.68
N VAL A 85 -9.63 -10.64 -5.42
CA VAL A 85 -9.25 -12.00 -5.83
C VAL A 85 -8.34 -11.90 -7.06
N HIS A 86 -7.04 -12.17 -6.89
CA HIS A 86 -6.14 -12.27 -8.03
C HIS A 86 -6.43 -13.58 -8.80
N ALA A 87 -6.82 -13.46 -10.07
CA ALA A 87 -7.23 -14.58 -10.92
C ALA A 87 -6.09 -15.56 -11.30
N ASP A 88 -4.85 -15.29 -10.90
CA ASP A 88 -3.67 -16.10 -11.25
C ASP A 88 -3.12 -16.81 -9.99
N ASP A 89 -3.77 -17.92 -9.63
CA ASP A 89 -3.60 -18.72 -8.41
C ASP A 89 -2.29 -19.55 -8.37
N ALA A 90 -1.23 -19.13 -9.06
CA ALA A 90 0.01 -19.92 -9.18
C ALA A 90 1.21 -19.32 -8.42
N SER A 91 1.09 -18.10 -7.89
CA SER A 91 2.20 -17.44 -7.20
C SER A 91 1.92 -17.29 -5.70
N PRO A 92 2.76 -17.81 -4.79
CA PRO A 92 2.59 -17.69 -3.34
C PRO A 92 2.80 -16.26 -2.81
N SER A 93 2.91 -15.28 -3.71
CA SER A 93 3.02 -13.85 -3.43
C SER A 93 1.78 -13.09 -3.90
N SER A 94 0.60 -13.72 -3.95
CA SER A 94 -0.67 -13.02 -4.16
C SER A 94 -0.79 -11.92 -3.11
N ALA A 95 -0.53 -10.68 -3.51
CA ALA A 95 -0.65 -9.53 -2.64
C ALA A 95 -2.09 -9.51 -2.10
N LEU A 96 -2.23 -9.32 -0.80
CA LEU A 96 -3.55 -9.29 -0.17
C LEU A 96 -4.16 -7.93 -0.45
N GLY A 97 -4.99 -7.85 -1.49
CA GLY A 97 -5.61 -6.60 -1.93
C GLY A 97 -7.01 -6.40 -1.35
N LEU A 98 -7.37 -5.13 -1.16
CA LEU A 98 -8.69 -4.66 -0.78
C LEU A 98 -9.07 -3.50 -1.68
N VAL A 99 -10.22 -3.58 -2.33
CA VAL A 99 -10.80 -2.48 -3.10
C VAL A 99 -11.70 -1.70 -2.17
N VAL A 100 -11.43 -0.40 -2.05
CA VAL A 100 -12.16 0.54 -1.21
C VAL A 100 -12.84 1.54 -2.14
N ASP A 101 -14.17 1.43 -2.27
CA ASP A 101 -14.95 2.28 -3.17
C ASP A 101 -15.63 3.42 -2.42
N PHE A 102 -15.58 4.62 -2.99
CA PHE A 102 -16.22 5.81 -2.47
C PHE A 102 -17.28 6.31 -3.46
N ALA A 103 -18.26 7.08 -2.97
CA ALA A 103 -19.43 7.48 -3.77
C ALA A 103 -19.08 8.26 -5.04
N ASP A 104 -18.36 9.38 -4.88
CA ASP A 104 -18.03 10.32 -5.96
C ASP A 104 -16.51 10.44 -6.17
N LEU A 105 -15.73 9.53 -5.56
CA LEU A 105 -14.27 9.45 -5.68
C LEU A 105 -13.85 8.13 -6.31
N ASP A 106 -12.63 8.10 -6.84
CA ASP A 106 -12.02 6.90 -7.39
C ASP A 106 -11.83 5.81 -6.31
N SER A 107 -11.98 4.56 -6.72
CA SER A 107 -11.69 3.40 -5.89
C SER A 107 -10.19 3.31 -5.58
N LEU A 108 -9.85 2.92 -4.36
CA LEU A 108 -8.48 2.66 -3.96
C LEU A 108 -8.23 1.15 -3.87
N VAL A 109 -7.14 0.67 -4.48
CA VAL A 109 -6.66 -0.69 -4.24
C VAL A 109 -5.59 -0.67 -3.15
N VAL A 110 -5.96 -1.03 -1.94
CA VAL A 110 -5.04 -1.12 -0.80
C VAL A 110 -4.49 -2.53 -0.70
N GLN A 111 -3.18 -2.69 -0.81
CA GLN A 111 -2.49 -3.98 -0.74
C GLN A 111 -1.67 -4.11 0.53
N PHE A 112 -1.74 -5.29 1.13
CA PHE A 112 -1.13 -5.65 2.39
C PHE A 112 -0.17 -6.82 2.21
N ASP A 113 0.89 -6.85 3.01
CA ASP A 113 1.83 -7.99 3.05
C ASP A 113 1.29 -9.14 3.90
N TRP A 114 0.38 -8.86 4.84
CA TRP A 114 -0.10 -9.84 5.82
C TRP A 114 -1.63 -9.81 5.98
N PRO A 115 -2.27 -10.98 6.19
CA PRO A 115 -3.73 -11.08 6.34
C PRO A 115 -4.23 -10.33 7.57
N ASP A 116 -3.49 -10.37 8.68
CA ASP A 116 -3.86 -9.66 9.91
C ASP A 116 -3.98 -8.14 9.70
N GLN A 117 -3.16 -7.58 8.80
CA GLN A 117 -3.22 -6.15 8.50
C GLN A 117 -4.47 -5.79 7.71
N ARG A 118 -4.81 -6.61 6.73
CA ARG A 118 -6.03 -6.48 5.93
C ARG A 118 -7.29 -6.62 6.79
N GLU A 119 -7.32 -7.64 7.65
CA GLU A 119 -8.43 -7.84 8.60
C GLU A 119 -8.54 -6.67 9.59
N GLY A 120 -7.40 -6.17 10.08
CA GLY A 120 -7.34 -4.98 10.92
C GLY A 120 -7.92 -3.75 10.23
N PHE A 121 -7.61 -3.53 8.95
CA PHE A 121 -8.15 -2.41 8.17
C PHE A 121 -9.66 -2.54 7.93
N LYS A 122 -10.16 -3.74 7.62
CA LYS A 122 -11.60 -3.98 7.45
C LYS A 122 -12.41 -3.76 8.73
N ALA A 123 -11.80 -3.99 9.89
CA ALA A 123 -12.45 -3.89 11.19
C ALA A 123 -12.29 -2.51 11.87
N ALA A 124 -11.47 -1.62 11.32
CA ALA A 124 -11.17 -0.30 11.89
C ALA A 124 -12.29 0.72 11.67
#